data_AF-A0A3S3N1N9-F1
#
_entry.id   AF-A0A3S3N1N9-F1
#
_cell.length_a   1.000
_cell.length_b   1.000
_cell.length_c   1.000
_cell.angle_alpha   90.00
_cell.angle_beta   90.00
_cell.angle_gamma   90.00
#
_symmetry.space_group_name_H-M   'P 1'
#
loop_
_entity.id
_entity.type
_entity.pdbx_description
1 polymer ?
#
loop_
_entity_poly.entity_id
_entity_poly.type
_entity_poly.pdbx_seq_one_letter_code
_entity_poly.pdbx_strand_id
1 'polypeptide(L)'
;MELEKKASQLMEGLLAIESGQDAVIRTLLYERAKELVQPLQPHSCQISHLRNRLGGCGRKDEGLFVQNGRYPATYYLLILDLFWYARTTAEVLSSVYGTGDERKPGGFLPNVGNGEIARGYLKQNQ
;
A
#
# COMPACT_ATOMS: atom_id res chain seq x y z
N MET A 1 -25.56 -7.09 -2.35
CA MET A 1 -25.30 -8.25 -1.48
C MET A 1 -24.30 -9.27 -2.07
N GLU A 2 -24.62 -10.01 -3.15
CA GLU A 2 -23.68 -11.05 -3.66
C GLU A 2 -22.41 -10.45 -4.31
N LEU A 3 -22.56 -9.34 -5.05
CA LEU A 3 -21.43 -8.61 -5.66
C LEU A 3 -20.50 -8.00 -4.61
N GLU A 4 -21.07 -7.41 -3.55
CA GLU A 4 -20.30 -6.84 -2.44
C GLU A 4 -19.50 -7.92 -1.70
N LYS A 5 -20.09 -9.10 -1.49
CA LYS A 5 -19.40 -10.24 -0.88
C LYS A 5 -18.20 -10.71 -1.71
N LYS A 6 -18.37 -10.79 -3.04
CA LYS A 6 -17.28 -11.14 -3.97
C LYS A 6 -16.17 -10.07 -3.97
N ALA A 7 -16.54 -8.80 -3.93
CA ALA A 7 -15.58 -7.70 -3.83
C ALA A 7 -14.79 -7.73 -2.51
N SER A 8 -15.46 -8.02 -1.39
CA SER A 8 -14.79 -8.19 -0.08
C SER A 8 -13.78 -9.33 -0.09
N GLN A 9 -14.18 -10.51 -0.60
CA GLN A 9 -13.30 -11.68 -0.68
C GLN A 9 -12.08 -11.43 -1.56
N LEU A 10 -12.26 -10.74 -2.70
CA LEU A 10 -11.14 -10.34 -3.55
C LEU A 10 -10.20 -9.38 -2.82
N MET A 11 -10.76 -8.40 -2.11
CA MET A 11 -9.97 -7.42 -1.37
C MET A 11 -9.18 -8.06 -0.22
N GLU A 12 -9.78 -8.98 0.52
CA GLU A 12 -9.11 -9.78 1.56
C GLU A 12 -7.96 -10.61 0.97
N GLY A 13 -8.18 -11.27 -0.18
CA GLY A 13 -7.14 -12.03 -0.87
C GLY A 13 -5.97 -11.16 -1.36
N LEU A 14 -6.27 -9.99 -1.94
CA LEU A 14 -5.24 -9.03 -2.38
C LEU A 14 -4.46 -8.48 -1.18
N LEU A 15 -5.14 -8.14 -0.08
CA LEU A 15 -4.51 -7.60 1.12
C LEU A 15 -3.60 -8.64 1.78
N ALA A 16 -4.01 -9.91 1.83
CA ALA A 16 -3.17 -10.98 2.37
C ALA A 16 -1.86 -11.14 1.59
N ILE A 17 -1.94 -11.10 0.25
CA ILE A 17 -0.75 -11.16 -0.61
C ILE A 17 0.13 -9.92 -0.43
N GLU A 18 -0.46 -8.72 -0.44
CA GLU A 18 0.28 -7.46 -0.26
C GLU A 18 0.98 -7.42 1.11
N SER A 19 0.31 -7.88 2.17
CA SER A 19 0.87 -7.90 3.52
C SER A 19 2.07 -8.86 3.62
N GLY A 20 1.98 -10.04 3.00
CA GLY A 20 3.09 -10.98 2.95
C GLY A 20 4.30 -10.43 2.17
N GLN A 21 4.05 -9.78 1.02
CA GLN A 21 5.11 -9.13 0.24
C GLN A 21 5.74 -7.96 1.01
N ASP A 22 4.92 -7.14 1.67
CA ASP A 22 5.40 -6.02 2.50
C ASP A 22 6.31 -6.51 3.61
N ALA A 23 5.93 -7.58 4.31
CA ALA A 23 6.75 -8.19 5.36
C ALA A 23 8.12 -8.67 4.86
N VAL A 24 8.16 -9.35 3.71
CA VAL A 24 9.42 -9.82 3.11
C VAL A 24 10.30 -8.64 2.71
N ILE A 25 9.74 -7.64 2.03
CA ILE A 25 10.47 -6.45 1.61
C ILE A 25 11.01 -5.69 2.84
N ARG A 26 10.20 -5.50 3.89
CA ARG A 26 10.65 -4.88 5.15
C ARG A 26 11.77 -5.64 5.81
N THR A 27 11.72 -6.97 5.78
CA THR A 27 12.78 -7.82 6.32
C THR A 27 14.09 -7.59 5.58
N LEU A 28 14.06 -7.60 4.24
CA LEU A 28 15.25 -7.32 3.42
C LEU A 28 15.77 -5.89 3.62
N LEU A 29 14.88 -4.91 3.75
CA LEU A 29 15.24 -3.52 4.02
C LEU A 29 15.82 -3.33 5.42
N TYR A 30 15.43 -4.16 6.39
CA TYR A 30 15.92 -4.08 7.75
C TYR A 30 17.41 -4.42 7.84
N GLU A 31 17.87 -5.40 7.05
CA GLU A 31 19.29 -5.75 6.93
C GLU A 31 20.14 -4.57 6.47
N ARG A 32 19.55 -3.64 5.70
CA ARG A 32 20.19 -2.46 5.12
C ARG A 32 19.62 -1.15 5.68
N ALA A 33 18.97 -1.18 6.85
CA ALA A 33 18.21 -0.03 7.35
C ALA A 33 19.07 1.23 7.57
N LYS A 34 20.37 1.06 7.82
CA LYS A 34 21.33 2.15 8.02
C LYS A 34 21.96 2.67 6.72
N GLU A 35 21.71 2.02 5.59
CA GLU A 35 22.19 2.44 4.28
C GLU A 35 21.31 3.58 3.74
N LEU A 36 21.93 4.73 3.50
CA LEU A 36 21.27 5.91 2.94
C LEU A 36 21.35 5.89 1.42
N VAL A 37 20.21 6.15 0.76
CA VAL A 37 20.12 6.42 -0.68
C VAL A 37 19.87 7.89 -0.95
N GLN A 38 20.36 8.38 -2.08
CA GLN A 38 20.08 9.75 -2.49
C GLN A 38 18.58 9.96 -2.74
N PRO A 39 18.00 11.07 -2.25
CA PRO A 39 18.61 12.10 -1.39
C PRO A 39 18.67 11.63 0.07
N LEU A 40 19.88 11.34 0.59
CA LEU A 40 20.26 10.85 1.93
C LEU A 40 19.10 10.40 2.86
N GLN A 41 18.36 9.37 2.47
CA GLN A 41 17.29 8.77 3.26
C GLN A 41 17.40 7.25 3.23
N PRO A 42 16.96 6.54 4.28
CA PRO A 42 16.83 5.09 4.22
C PRO A 42 15.92 4.66 3.08
N HIS A 43 16.26 3.55 2.41
CA HIS A 43 15.44 2.95 1.35
C HIS A 43 13.96 2.77 1.76
N SER A 44 13.71 2.43 3.02
CA SER A 44 12.36 2.29 3.55
C SER A 44 11.56 3.58 3.50
N CYS A 45 12.19 4.75 3.70
CA CYS A 45 11.51 6.04 3.64
C CYS A 45 11.01 6.34 2.22
N GLN A 46 11.78 6.00 1.19
CA GLN A 46 11.36 6.21 -0.20
C GLN A 46 10.12 5.38 -0.56
N ILE A 47 10.07 4.12 -0.12
CA ILE A 47 8.93 3.22 -0.34
C ILE A 47 7.69 3.73 0.41
N SER A 48 7.85 4.17 1.66
CA SER A 48 6.74 4.74 2.43
C SER A 48 6.23 6.05 1.83
N HIS A 49 7.12 6.92 1.33
CA HIS A 49 6.72 8.12 0.59
C HIS A 49 5.94 7.78 -0.68
N LEU A 50 6.36 6.75 -1.43
CA LEU A 50 5.63 6.28 -2.59
C LEU A 50 4.22 5.79 -2.21
N ARG A 51 4.10 4.96 -1.16
CA ARG A 51 2.80 4.45 -0.67
C ARG A 51 1.89 5.56 -0.17
N ASN A 52 2.44 6.53 0.56
CA ASN A 52 1.69 7.69 1.02
C ASN A 52 1.17 8.52 -0.17
N ARG A 53 1.98 8.70 -1.22
CA ARG A 53 1.58 9.40 -2.44
C ARG A 53 0.50 8.64 -3.22
N LEU A 54 0.64 7.33 -3.36
CA LEU A 54 -0.32 6.51 -4.12
C LEU A 54 -1.63 6.28 -3.36
N GLY A 55 -1.59 6.22 -2.03
CA GLY A 55 -2.78 6.05 -1.21
C GLY A 55 -3.57 7.34 -0.97
N GLY A 56 -3.24 8.45 -1.65
CA GLY A 56 -3.99 9.69 -1.56
C GLY A 56 -3.72 10.46 -0.27
N CYS A 57 -4.76 10.63 0.56
CA CYS A 57 -4.71 11.51 1.73
C CYS A 57 -4.29 10.78 3.02
N GLY A 58 -3.51 11.47 3.86
CA GLY A 58 -3.07 10.96 5.17
C GLY A 58 -1.83 10.07 5.09
N ARG A 59 -1.43 9.52 6.25
CA ARG A 59 -0.33 8.54 6.31
C ARG A 59 -0.88 7.15 6.03
N LYS A 60 -0.15 6.38 5.23
CA LYS A 60 -0.45 5.02 4.79
C LYS A 60 0.67 4.04 5.14
N ASP A 61 1.88 4.56 5.33
CA ASP A 61 3.07 3.83 5.72
C ASP A 61 4.10 4.77 6.35
N GLU A 62 4.81 4.29 7.38
CA GLU A 62 5.92 4.98 8.03
C GLU A 62 7.27 4.26 7.81
N GLY A 63 7.28 3.06 7.23
CA GLY A 63 8.51 2.34 6.90
C GLY A 63 9.17 1.70 8.12
N LEU A 64 10.49 1.52 8.08
CA LEU A 64 11.29 0.97 9.19
C LEU A 64 11.69 2.02 10.23
N PHE A 65 11.38 3.29 9.98
CA PHE A 65 11.74 4.40 10.84
C PHE A 65 10.59 5.37 10.99
N VAL A 66 10.18 5.65 12.21
CA VAL A 66 9.14 6.63 12.50
C VAL A 66 9.72 8.05 12.58
N GLN A 67 8.86 9.06 12.41
CA GLN A 67 9.24 10.49 12.43
C GLN A 67 10.37 10.85 11.45
N ASN A 68 10.18 10.54 10.16
CA ASN A 68 11.11 10.89 9.07
C ASN A 68 12.52 10.29 9.24
N GLY A 69 12.64 9.00 9.57
CA GLY A 69 13.96 8.37 9.67
C GLY A 69 14.64 8.52 11.04
N ARG A 70 13.99 9.20 11.99
CA ARG A 70 14.65 9.63 13.23
C ARG A 70 14.72 8.55 14.31
N TYR A 71 13.70 7.70 14.40
CA TYR A 71 13.66 6.60 15.36
C TYR A 71 13.45 5.30 14.62
N PRO A 72 14.22 4.23 14.90
CA PRO A 72 13.89 2.91 14.40
C PRO A 72 12.47 2.59 14.87
N ALA A 73 11.61 2.11 13.97
CA ALA A 73 10.32 1.57 14.34
C ALA A 73 10.59 0.37 15.24
N THR A 74 10.55 0.58 16.55
CA THR A 74 11.02 -0.36 17.56
C THR A 74 10.25 -1.67 17.42
N TYR A 75 10.86 -2.75 16.93
CA TYR A 75 10.33 -4.13 16.95
C TYR A 75 9.04 -4.45 16.16
N TYR A 76 8.82 -3.90 14.96
CA TYR A 76 7.61 -4.21 14.17
C TYR A 76 7.91 -4.80 12.79
N LEU A 77 8.79 -5.80 12.74
CA LEU A 77 9.12 -6.49 11.48
C LEU A 77 7.97 -7.32 10.92
N LEU A 78 6.98 -7.70 11.74
CA LEU A 78 5.83 -8.50 11.29
C LEU A 78 4.65 -8.57 12.28
N ILE A 79 4.81 -8.15 13.55
CA ILE A 79 3.89 -8.54 14.61
C ILE A 79 3.54 -7.30 15.45
N LEU A 80 2.23 -7.04 15.55
CA LEU A 80 1.55 -6.04 16.39
C LEU A 80 1.27 -4.68 15.72
N ASP A 81 0.25 -4.66 14.86
CA ASP A 81 -1.01 -3.91 15.01
C ASP A 81 -1.06 -2.46 15.50
N LEU A 82 0.06 -1.76 15.69
CA LEU A 82 0.01 -0.43 16.31
C LEU A 82 -0.16 0.72 15.32
N PHE A 83 0.15 0.53 14.02
CA PHE A 83 -0.01 1.57 12.99
C PHE A 83 -0.43 1.04 11.61
N TRP A 84 -1.37 0.09 11.53
CA TRP A 84 -2.05 -0.15 10.26
C TRP A 84 -3.02 1.00 10.00
N TYR A 85 -2.63 1.91 9.12
CA TYR A 85 -3.56 2.92 8.65
C TYR A 85 -4.64 2.24 7.83
N ALA A 86 -5.88 2.34 8.31
CA ALA A 86 -7.03 1.90 7.54
C ALA A 86 -7.00 2.53 6.15
N ARG A 87 -7.19 1.69 5.13
CA ARG A 87 -7.27 2.14 3.74
C ARG A 87 -8.69 1.90 3.24
N THR A 88 -9.23 2.88 2.52
CA THR A 88 -10.47 2.66 1.78
C THR A 88 -10.19 1.80 0.55
N THR A 89 -11.22 1.18 -0.03
CA THR A 89 -11.11 0.43 -1.29
C THR A 89 -10.50 1.28 -2.41
N ALA A 90 -10.84 2.57 -2.48
CA ALA A 90 -10.26 3.49 -3.45
C ALA A 90 -8.74 3.64 -3.24
N GLU A 91 -8.28 3.83 -2.00
CA GLU A 91 -6.86 3.99 -1.69
C GLU A 91 -6.05 2.70 -1.97
N VAL A 92 -6.66 1.54 -1.73
CA VAL A 92 -6.07 0.25 -2.10
C VAL A 92 -5.97 0.11 -3.61
N LEU A 93 -7.05 0.38 -4.36
CA LEU A 93 -7.05 0.30 -5.83
C LEU A 93 -6.04 1.28 -6.45
N SER A 94 -6.00 2.52 -5.97
CA SER A 94 -5.04 3.53 -6.38
C SER A 94 -3.58 3.07 -6.20
N SER A 95 -3.29 2.36 -5.10
CA SER A 95 -1.97 1.78 -4.82
C SER A 95 -1.67 0.57 -5.70
N VAL A 96 -2.63 -0.36 -5.86
CA VAL A 96 -2.49 -1.58 -6.69
C VAL A 96 -2.29 -1.22 -8.17
N TYR A 97 -2.98 -0.19 -8.67
CA TYR A 97 -2.79 0.31 -10.03
C TYR A 97 -1.49 1.09 -10.20
N GLY A 98 -0.89 1.59 -9.12
CA GLY A 98 0.34 2.38 -9.15
C GLY A 98 0.18 3.75 -9.82
N THR A 99 -1.05 4.17 -10.10
CA THR A 99 -1.38 5.42 -10.81
C THR A 99 -1.69 6.58 -9.86
N GLY A 100 -2.00 6.29 -8.60
CA GLY A 100 -2.50 7.32 -7.67
C GLY A 100 -3.97 7.71 -7.93
N ASP A 101 -4.68 6.97 -8.78
CA ASP A 101 -6.08 7.19 -9.13
C ASP A 101 -6.79 5.85 -9.27
N GLU A 102 -7.75 5.55 -8.39
CA GLU A 102 -8.51 4.29 -8.36
C GLU A 102 -9.36 4.06 -9.61
N ARG A 103 -9.51 5.08 -10.46
CA ARG A 103 -10.28 5.01 -11.71
C ARG A 103 -9.39 4.70 -12.92
N LYS A 104 -8.06 4.78 -12.75
CA LYS A 104 -7.07 4.53 -13.81
C LYS A 104 -6.39 3.17 -13.57
N PRO A 105 -6.84 2.08 -14.24
CA PRO A 105 -6.19 0.78 -14.14
C PRO A 105 -4.73 0.85 -14.61
N GLY A 106 -3.88 -0.04 -14.08
CA GLY A 106 -2.43 -0.01 -14.30
C GLY A 106 -1.69 -0.99 -13.38
N GLY A 107 -0.35 -0.92 -13.40
CA GLY A 107 0.50 -1.56 -12.40
C GLY A 107 0.30 -3.07 -12.28
N PHE A 108 -0.14 -3.53 -11.11
CA PHE A 108 -0.38 -4.94 -10.81
C PHE A 108 -1.56 -5.54 -11.59
N LEU A 109 -2.53 -4.71 -11.97
CA LEU A 109 -3.68 -5.07 -12.80
C LEU A 109 -3.71 -4.19 -14.05
N PRO A 110 -2.72 -4.34 -14.95
CA PRO A 110 -2.51 -3.40 -16.06
C PRO A 110 -3.69 -3.37 -17.04
N ASN A 111 -4.44 -4.47 -17.14
CA ASN A 111 -5.63 -4.62 -18.00
C ASN A 111 -6.72 -5.52 -17.38
N VAL A 112 -6.51 -6.05 -16.18
CA VAL A 112 -7.21 -7.28 -15.77
C VAL A 112 -8.61 -6.97 -15.24
N GLY A 113 -9.60 -7.57 -15.91
CA GLY A 113 -11.03 -7.41 -15.64
C GLY A 113 -11.74 -6.37 -16.51
N ASN A 114 -11.12 -5.87 -17.60
CA ASN A 114 -11.68 -4.78 -18.42
C ASN A 114 -11.93 -3.51 -17.56
N GLY A 115 -11.33 -3.38 -16.37
CA GLY A 115 -11.68 -2.32 -15.43
C GLY A 115 -13.10 -2.43 -14.86
N GLU A 116 -13.70 -3.62 -14.76
CA GLU A 116 -15.02 -3.82 -14.13
C GLU A 116 -15.10 -3.24 -12.72
N ILE A 117 -14.07 -3.46 -11.90
CA ILE A 117 -14.02 -2.91 -10.53
C ILE A 117 -13.96 -1.38 -10.57
N ALA A 118 -13.07 -0.80 -11.39
CA ALA A 118 -12.94 0.66 -11.55
C ALA A 118 -14.22 1.29 -12.14
N ARG A 119 -14.86 0.66 -13.12
CA ARG A 119 -16.11 1.12 -13.73
C ARG A 119 -17.31 0.98 -12.81
N GLY A 120 -17.33 -0.03 -11.94
CA GLY A 120 -18.33 -0.16 -10.89
C GLY A 120 -18.32 1.06 -9.96
N TYR A 121 -17.12 1.50 -9.56
CA TYR A 121 -16.92 2.71 -8.75
C TYR A 121 -17.34 4.00 -9.46
N LEU A 122 -17.06 4.12 -10.77
CA LEU A 122 -17.47 5.29 -11.57
C LEU A 122 -18.99 5.43 -11.69
N LYS A 123 -19.73 4.31 -11.73
CA LYS A 123 -21.21 4.32 -11.83
C LYS A 123 -21.92 4.68 -10.53
N GLN A 124 -21.27 4.55 -9.37
CA GLN A 124 -21.89 4.87 -8.08
C GLN A 124 -21.73 6.34 -7.65
N ASN A 125 -20.92 7.13 -8.36
CA ASN A 125 -20.62 8.53 -8.04
C ASN A 125 -21.07 9.52 -9.15
N GLN A 126 -22.07 9.13 -9.95
CA GLN A 126 -22.80 9.99 -10.89
C GLN A 126 -24.26 10.08 -10.45
#